data_AF-V2ULC0-F1
#
_entry.id   AF-V2ULC0-F1
#
_cell.length_a   1.000
_cell.length_b   1.000
_cell.length_c   1.000
_cell.angle_alpha   90.00
_cell.angle_beta   90.00
_cell.angle_gamma   90.00
#
_symmetry.space_group_name_H-M   'P 1'
#
loop_
_entity.id
_entity.type
_entity.pdbx_description
1 polymer ?
#
loop_
_entity_poly.entity_id
_entity_poly.type
_entity_poly.pdbx_seq_one_letter_code
_entity_poly.pdbx_strand_id
1 'polypeptide(L)'
;MDKRVILSVAGSGKTSLIINDLDLNKRTIIISYTISNIENITNRIVQKFGYIPKNIKIYTYFSFLYSFCFKPLFYRAIEIKCNIKIKGIVYKQNPNYKIPKNKILHYVTSNGYLYSNRISKLLMILDGNNEIFSRLEKYFDYLYIDEVQDFGGNDFNFIKTFSRLNLKVTFVGDFYQHTFDTSVDGNTNKNLFLDYNKYISTFTKSGFIVDTTSLSKSFRCTNNVCEFVTNNL
;
A
#
# COMPACT_ATOMS: atom_id res chain seq x y z
N MET A 1 5.40 -9.53 16.76
CA MET A 1 5.15 -8.06 16.67
C MET A 1 3.77 -7.82 16.09
N ASP A 2 3.12 -6.73 16.48
CA ASP A 2 1.73 -6.40 16.16
C ASP A 2 1.50 -6.12 14.65
N LYS A 3 0.49 -6.77 14.07
CA LYS A 3 0.11 -6.70 12.64
C LYS A 3 -1.39 -6.48 12.54
N ARG A 4 -1.81 -5.27 12.22
CA ARG A 4 -3.21 -4.88 12.25
C ARG A 4 -3.71 -4.34 10.93
N VAL A 5 -4.99 -4.63 10.65
CA VAL A 5 -5.79 -3.92 9.66
C VAL A 5 -6.98 -3.33 10.40
N ILE A 6 -7.10 -2.01 10.39
CA ILE A 6 -8.21 -1.27 11.01
C ILE A 6 -9.17 -0.86 9.90
N LEU A 7 -10.32 -1.53 9.87
CA LEU A 7 -11.42 -1.17 8.98
C LEU A 7 -12.32 -0.19 9.73
N SER A 8 -12.57 0.93 9.08
CA SER A 8 -13.19 2.10 9.67
C SER A 8 -14.37 2.57 8.84
N VAL A 9 -15.19 3.45 9.41
CA VAL A 9 -16.25 4.15 8.69
C VAL A 9 -15.80 5.53 8.20
N ALA A 10 -16.55 6.08 7.25
CA ALA A 10 -16.37 7.42 6.72
C ALA A 10 -16.24 8.49 7.82
N GLY A 11 -15.15 9.26 7.78
CA GLY A 11 -14.94 10.37 8.73
C GLY A 11 -14.61 9.94 10.15
N SER A 12 -14.19 8.69 10.36
CA SER A 12 -13.78 8.15 11.67
C SER A 12 -12.43 8.63 12.19
N GLY A 13 -11.64 9.32 11.36
CA GLY A 13 -10.33 9.82 11.75
C GLY A 13 -9.17 8.84 11.49
N LYS A 14 -9.26 7.98 10.47
CA LYS A 14 -8.18 7.09 9.98
C LYS A 14 -6.79 7.73 10.02
N THR A 15 -6.63 8.82 9.27
CA THR A 15 -5.36 9.56 9.20
C THR A 15 -4.98 10.13 10.56
N SER A 16 -5.95 10.54 11.40
CA SER A 16 -5.67 11.03 12.76
C SER A 16 -5.07 9.94 13.64
N LEU A 17 -5.53 8.70 13.52
CA LEU A 17 -4.98 7.57 14.25
C LEU A 17 -3.49 7.37 13.92
N ILE A 18 -3.13 7.41 12.62
CA ILE A 18 -1.74 7.33 12.18
C ILE A 18 -0.93 8.49 12.77
N ILE A 19 -1.38 9.72 12.58
CA ILE A 19 -0.68 10.94 13.01
C ILE A 19 -0.46 10.95 14.54
N ASN A 20 -1.44 10.47 15.32
CA ASN A 20 -1.35 10.45 16.77
C ASN A 20 -0.30 9.45 17.29
N ASP A 21 -0.13 8.30 16.65
CA ASP A 21 0.86 7.27 17.04
C ASP A 21 2.32 7.64 16.65
N LEU A 22 2.51 8.67 15.80
CA LEU A 22 3.84 9.16 15.43
C LEU A 22 4.60 9.71 16.63
N ASP A 23 5.88 9.33 16.71
CA ASP A 23 6.81 9.68 17.78
C ASP A 23 8.20 10.00 17.18
N LEU A 24 8.99 10.85 17.85
CA LEU A 24 10.31 11.27 17.37
C LEU A 24 11.39 10.18 17.54
N ASN A 25 11.15 9.17 18.37
CA ASN A 25 12.09 8.07 18.64
C ASN A 25 11.78 6.81 17.82
N LYS A 26 10.61 6.75 17.16
CA LYS A 26 10.19 5.61 16.33
C LYS A 26 10.51 5.88 14.86
N ARG A 27 11.24 4.98 14.19
CA ARG A 27 11.49 5.13 12.76
C ARG A 27 10.26 4.62 12.00
N THR A 28 9.58 5.52 11.29
CA THR A 28 8.26 5.24 10.72
C THR A 28 8.25 5.44 9.22
N ILE A 29 7.61 4.52 8.51
CA ILE A 29 7.23 4.69 7.10
C ILE A 29 5.70 4.75 6.98
N ILE A 30 5.19 5.76 6.28
CA ILE A 30 3.79 5.91 5.92
C ILE A 30 3.66 5.82 4.41
N ILE A 31 2.73 4.99 3.94
CA ILE A 31 2.45 4.77 2.54
C ILE A 31 0.98 5.09 2.28
N SER A 32 0.70 5.88 1.26
CA SER A 32 -0.66 6.11 0.77
C SER A 32 -0.67 6.10 -0.76
N TYR A 33 -1.83 5.91 -1.37
CA TYR A 33 -1.93 5.82 -2.82
C TYR A 33 -1.90 7.21 -3.49
N THR A 34 -2.72 8.15 -3.03
CA THR A 34 -2.94 9.43 -3.73
C THR A 34 -1.97 10.53 -3.26
N ILE A 35 -1.62 11.45 -4.16
CA ILE A 35 -0.78 12.62 -3.84
C ILE A 35 -1.50 13.51 -2.81
N SER A 36 -2.80 13.73 -2.98
CA SER A 36 -3.62 14.53 -2.05
C SER A 36 -3.57 13.99 -0.61
N ASN A 37 -3.66 12.67 -0.43
CA ASN A 37 -3.55 12.07 0.90
C ASN A 37 -2.15 12.25 1.50
N ILE A 38 -1.10 12.13 0.68
CA ILE A 38 0.28 12.40 1.11
C ILE A 38 0.46 13.85 1.54
N GLU A 39 -0.06 14.81 0.78
CA GLU A 39 -0.02 16.24 1.14
C GLU A 39 -0.76 16.50 2.46
N ASN A 40 -1.94 15.91 2.64
CA ASN A 40 -2.71 16.02 3.89
C ASN A 40 -1.94 15.43 5.08
N ILE A 41 -1.44 14.20 4.96
CA ILE A 41 -0.61 13.55 5.99
C ILE A 41 0.60 14.43 6.33
N THR A 42 1.27 14.96 5.30
CA THR A 42 2.46 15.81 5.47
C THR A 42 2.12 17.08 6.24
N ASN A 43 1.06 17.80 5.84
CA ASN A 43 0.61 19.01 6.52
C ASN A 43 0.27 18.75 7.98
N ARG A 44 -0.39 17.62 8.28
CA ARG A 44 -0.74 17.23 9.65
C ARG A 44 0.47 16.86 10.51
N ILE A 45 1.50 16.26 9.91
CA ILE A 45 2.78 16.02 10.59
C ILE A 45 3.45 17.35 10.94
N VAL A 46 3.48 18.29 9.99
CA VAL A 46 4.02 19.64 10.22
C VAL A 46 3.22 20.38 11.28
N GLN A 47 1.89 20.26 11.30
CA GLN A 47 1.06 20.83 12.38
C GLN A 47 1.38 20.22 13.75
N LYS A 48 1.65 18.90 13.81
CA LYS A 48 1.97 18.21 15.07
C LYS A 48 3.36 18.55 15.60
N PHE A 49 4.38 18.58 14.73
CA PHE A 49 5.78 18.68 15.14
C PHE A 49 6.47 20.00 14.76
N GLY A 50 5.83 20.86 13.98
CA GLY A 50 6.42 22.07 13.39
C GLY A 50 7.28 21.83 12.14
N TYR A 51 7.61 20.57 11.83
CA TYR A 51 8.43 20.16 10.69
C TYR A 51 8.15 18.69 10.35
N ILE A 52 8.81 18.13 9.32
CA ILE A 52 8.79 16.68 9.04
C ILE A 52 10.02 16.04 9.72
N PRO A 53 9.84 15.24 10.78
CA PRO A 53 10.96 14.57 11.44
C PRO A 53 11.72 13.62 10.52
N LYS A 54 13.05 13.59 10.63
CA LYS A 54 13.92 12.78 9.74
C LYS A 54 13.62 11.28 9.83
N ASN A 55 13.18 10.81 10.99
CA ASN A 55 12.79 9.43 11.30
C ASN A 55 11.43 9.03 10.70
N ILE A 56 10.66 9.97 10.16
CA ILE A 56 9.36 9.72 9.52
C ILE A 56 9.52 9.86 8.01
N LYS A 57 9.23 8.79 7.28
CA LYS A 57 9.26 8.76 5.82
C LYS A 57 7.86 8.57 5.27
N ILE A 58 7.54 9.31 4.23
CA ILE A 58 6.21 9.34 3.62
C ILE A 58 6.40 9.04 2.13
N TYR A 59 5.64 8.10 1.60
CA TYR A 59 5.72 7.70 0.19
C TYR A 59 4.34 7.58 -0.42
N THR A 60 4.19 8.06 -1.66
CA THR A 60 3.16 7.49 -2.53
C THR A 60 3.50 6.03 -2.80
N TYR A 61 2.48 5.18 -2.95
CA TYR A 61 2.68 3.74 -3.11
C TYR A 61 3.64 3.39 -4.26
N PHE A 62 3.47 4.00 -5.43
CA PHE A 62 4.35 3.74 -6.57
C PHE A 62 5.78 4.29 -6.38
N SER A 63 5.95 5.39 -5.64
CA SER A 63 7.29 5.84 -5.24
C SER A 63 7.94 4.87 -4.27
N PHE A 64 7.18 4.26 -3.35
CA PHE A 64 7.68 3.21 -2.48
C PHE A 64 8.14 1.99 -3.29
N LEU A 65 7.30 1.48 -4.19
CA LEU A 65 7.64 0.34 -5.04
C LEU A 65 8.90 0.60 -5.88
N TYR A 66 9.01 1.77 -6.51
CA TYR A 66 10.14 2.06 -7.38
C TYR A 66 11.39 2.49 -6.60
N SER A 67 11.29 3.51 -5.76
CA SER A 67 12.46 4.14 -5.14
C SER A 67 12.98 3.40 -3.91
N PHE A 68 12.10 2.75 -3.14
CA PHE A 68 12.49 2.03 -1.94
C PHE A 68 12.75 0.54 -2.21
N CYS A 69 11.88 -0.12 -2.98
CA CYS A 69 11.99 -1.55 -3.26
C CYS A 69 12.83 -1.83 -4.50
N PHE A 70 12.41 -1.36 -5.67
CA PHE A 70 12.99 -1.79 -6.95
C PHE A 70 14.40 -1.24 -7.21
N LYS A 71 14.53 0.09 -7.19
CA LYS A 71 15.74 0.79 -7.63
C LYS A 71 17.00 0.40 -6.86
N PRO A 72 17.01 0.32 -5.51
CA PRO A 72 18.23 0.00 -4.78
C PRO A 72 18.62 -1.48 -4.85
N LEU A 73 17.67 -2.38 -5.11
CA LEU A 73 17.91 -3.82 -5.04
C LEU A 73 18.10 -4.45 -6.43
N PHE A 74 17.22 -4.11 -7.36
CA PHE A 74 17.06 -4.91 -8.59
C PHE A 74 17.42 -4.17 -9.87
N TYR A 75 17.46 -2.83 -9.84
CA TYR A 75 17.74 -2.01 -11.02
C TYR A 75 19.00 -2.46 -11.77
N ARG A 76 20.13 -2.57 -11.06
CA ARG A 76 21.41 -2.89 -11.68
C ARG A 76 21.43 -4.32 -12.23
N ALA A 77 20.83 -5.26 -11.51
CA ALA A 77 20.72 -6.64 -11.96
C ALA A 77 19.85 -6.77 -13.22
N ILE A 78 18.73 -6.06 -13.29
CA ILE A 78 17.87 -6.02 -14.48
C ILE A 78 18.57 -5.36 -15.66
N GLU A 79 19.25 -4.23 -15.42
CA GLU A 79 19.99 -3.53 -16.46
C GLU A 79 21.05 -4.42 -17.11
N ILE A 80 21.83 -5.14 -16.30
CA ILE A 80 22.87 -6.07 -16.78
C ILE A 80 22.24 -7.30 -17.46
N LYS A 81 21.31 -7.98 -16.79
CA LYS A 81 20.78 -9.28 -17.28
C LYS A 81 19.87 -9.14 -18.48
N CYS A 82 19.13 -8.04 -18.58
CA CYS A 82 18.14 -7.83 -19.63
C CYS A 82 18.59 -6.84 -20.70
N ASN A 83 19.73 -6.16 -20.52
CA ASN A 83 20.19 -5.07 -21.38
C ASN A 83 19.12 -3.97 -21.59
N ILE A 84 18.41 -3.62 -20.51
CA ILE A 84 17.35 -2.60 -20.51
C ILE A 84 17.58 -1.63 -19.36
N LYS A 85 17.76 -0.34 -19.70
CA LYS A 85 17.84 0.73 -18.71
C LYS A 85 16.44 1.16 -18.27
N ILE A 86 16.11 0.94 -17.00
CA ILE A 86 14.83 1.38 -16.44
C ILE A 86 14.83 2.89 -16.18
N LYS A 87 13.90 3.61 -16.80
CA LYS A 87 13.78 5.08 -16.74
C LYS A 87 12.76 5.57 -15.72
N GLY A 88 11.80 4.72 -15.36
CA GLY A 88 10.73 5.06 -14.41
C GLY A 88 9.53 4.14 -14.55
N ILE A 89 8.36 4.67 -14.22
CA ILE A 89 7.08 3.97 -14.23
C ILE A 89 6.21 4.55 -15.35
N VAL A 90 5.48 3.69 -16.06
CA VAL A 90 4.36 4.10 -16.90
C VAL A 90 3.05 3.69 -16.22
N TYR A 91 2.15 4.65 -16.03
CA TYR A 91 0.82 4.44 -15.44
C TYR A 91 -0.17 3.95 -16.49
N LYS A 92 0.18 2.84 -17.13
CA LYS A 92 -0.64 2.16 -18.13
C LYS A 92 -0.56 0.66 -17.88
N GLN A 93 -1.63 -0.05 -18.15
CA GLN A 93 -1.59 -1.51 -18.14
C GLN A 93 -0.78 -2.00 -19.34
N ASN A 94 -0.03 -3.09 -19.17
CA ASN A 94 0.60 -3.75 -20.31
C ASN A 94 -0.51 -4.32 -21.22
N PRO A 95 -0.67 -3.84 -22.46
CA PRO A 95 -1.76 -4.29 -23.34
C PRO A 95 -1.57 -5.74 -23.80
N ASN A 96 -0.35 -6.28 -23.68
CA ASN A 96 -0.01 -7.60 -24.20
C ASN A 96 -0.03 -8.67 -23.09
N TYR A 97 -1.16 -9.34 -22.96
CA TYR A 97 -1.37 -10.45 -22.03
C TYR A 97 -0.70 -11.76 -22.46
N LYS A 98 -0.22 -11.86 -23.71
CA LYS A 98 0.40 -13.07 -24.26
C LYS A 98 1.88 -13.21 -23.91
N ILE A 99 2.53 -12.14 -23.45
CA ILE A 99 3.95 -12.19 -23.08
C ILE A 99 4.12 -13.08 -21.84
N PRO A 100 4.94 -14.15 -21.92
CA PRO A 100 5.18 -15.03 -20.79
C PRO A 100 5.78 -14.30 -19.58
N LYS A 101 5.42 -14.73 -18.37
CA LYS A 101 5.85 -14.11 -17.10
C LYS A 101 7.36 -14.16 -16.86
N ASN A 102 8.10 -15.02 -17.56
CA ASN A 102 9.56 -15.13 -17.47
C ASN A 102 10.30 -14.15 -18.41
N LYS A 103 9.58 -13.38 -19.23
CA LYS A 103 10.18 -12.35 -20.10
C LYS A 103 10.05 -10.98 -19.44
N ILE A 104 11.13 -10.21 -19.44
CA ILE A 104 11.15 -8.86 -18.83
C ILE A 104 10.11 -7.91 -19.46
N LEU A 105 9.81 -8.07 -20.75
CA LEU A 105 8.78 -7.30 -21.46
C LEU A 105 7.36 -7.52 -20.92
N HIS A 106 7.15 -8.54 -20.08
CA HIS A 106 5.91 -8.70 -19.32
C HIS A 106 5.73 -7.56 -18.30
N TYR A 107 6.83 -7.02 -17.77
CA TYR A 107 6.86 -6.02 -16.68
C TYR A 107 7.36 -4.65 -17.12
N VAL A 108 8.12 -4.58 -18.22
CA VAL A 108 8.76 -3.37 -18.72
C VAL A 108 8.37 -3.13 -20.18
N THR A 109 8.07 -1.89 -20.55
CA THR A 109 7.94 -1.46 -21.95
C THR A 109 9.27 -1.61 -22.70
N SER A 110 9.22 -1.68 -24.02
CA SER A 110 10.42 -1.64 -24.87
C SER A 110 11.28 -0.38 -24.63
N ASN A 111 10.67 0.72 -24.19
CA ASN A 111 11.35 1.99 -23.92
C ASN A 111 11.98 2.09 -22.51
N GLY A 112 11.88 1.04 -21.70
CA GLY A 112 12.50 0.97 -20.36
C GLY A 112 11.65 1.53 -19.23
N TYR A 113 10.32 1.58 -19.36
CA TYR A 113 9.40 1.96 -18.27
C TYR A 113 8.70 0.75 -17.67
N LEU A 114 8.66 0.64 -16.35
CA LEU A 114 7.91 -0.38 -15.63
C LEU A 114 6.40 -0.13 -15.74
N TYR A 115 5.62 -1.15 -16.06
CA TYR A 115 4.16 -1.04 -16.01
C TYR A 115 3.69 -1.01 -14.56
N SER A 116 3.01 0.06 -14.15
CA SER A 116 2.56 0.27 -12.76
C SER A 116 1.82 -0.95 -12.21
N ASN A 117 0.90 -1.52 -12.98
CA ASN A 117 0.06 -2.64 -12.58
C ASN A 117 0.79 -3.97 -12.35
N ARG A 118 2.09 -4.04 -12.66
CA ARG A 118 2.91 -5.25 -12.55
C ARG A 118 4.20 -5.06 -11.75
N ILE A 119 4.44 -3.88 -11.16
CA ILE A 119 5.66 -3.67 -10.35
C ILE A 119 5.66 -4.60 -9.13
N SER A 120 4.57 -4.66 -8.37
CA SER A 120 4.46 -5.55 -7.21
C SER A 120 4.63 -7.02 -7.58
N LYS A 121 4.09 -7.41 -8.74
CA LYS A 121 4.28 -8.77 -9.28
C LYS A 121 5.73 -9.06 -9.61
N LEU A 122 6.43 -8.11 -10.24
CA LEU A 122 7.86 -8.22 -10.52
C LEU A 122 8.65 -8.33 -9.22
N LEU A 123 8.37 -7.47 -8.23
CA LEU A 123 9.05 -7.48 -6.94
C LEU A 123 8.88 -8.82 -6.22
N MET A 124 7.67 -9.38 -6.17
CA MET A 124 7.44 -10.71 -5.57
C MET A 124 8.21 -11.84 -6.26
N ILE A 125 8.56 -11.70 -7.55
CA ILE A 125 9.36 -12.68 -8.29
C ILE A 125 10.86 -12.47 -8.06
N LEU A 126 11.30 -11.21 -8.00
CA LEU A 126 12.71 -10.86 -7.83
C LEU A 126 13.17 -11.02 -6.38
N ASP A 127 12.28 -10.77 -5.41
CA ASP A 127 12.60 -10.75 -3.99
C ASP A 127 12.63 -12.14 -3.34
N GLY A 128 13.35 -13.07 -3.98
CA GLY A 128 13.46 -14.47 -3.54
C GLY A 128 14.13 -14.65 -2.17
N ASN A 129 14.93 -13.67 -1.74
CA ASN A 129 15.63 -13.67 -0.45
C ASN A 129 15.06 -12.67 0.56
N ASN A 130 13.87 -12.09 0.29
CA ASN A 130 13.23 -11.08 1.15
C ASN A 130 14.13 -9.86 1.46
N GLU A 131 14.95 -9.42 0.49
CA GLU A 131 15.81 -8.24 0.62
C GLU A 131 14.99 -6.96 0.88
N ILE A 132 13.78 -6.88 0.34
CA ILE A 132 12.85 -5.77 0.64
C ILE A 132 12.50 -5.77 2.13
N PHE A 133 12.23 -6.94 2.71
CA PHE A 133 11.86 -7.05 4.12
C PHE A 133 13.03 -6.70 5.02
N SER A 134 14.22 -7.24 4.73
CA SER A 134 15.43 -6.89 5.47
C SER A 134 15.70 -5.38 5.43
N ARG A 135 15.43 -4.71 4.30
CA ARG A 135 15.55 -3.24 4.22
C ARG A 135 14.49 -2.53 5.06
N LEU A 136 13.23 -2.95 4.99
CA LEU A 136 12.16 -2.37 5.80
C LEU A 136 12.48 -2.47 7.29
N GLU A 137 12.84 -3.67 7.76
CA GLU A 137 13.18 -3.96 9.17
C GLU A 137 14.46 -3.24 9.61
N LYS A 138 15.43 -3.06 8.71
CA LYS A 138 16.66 -2.31 9.00
C LYS A 138 16.36 -0.83 9.26
N TYR A 139 15.47 -0.22 8.48
CA TYR A 139 15.27 1.24 8.50
C TYR A 139 14.07 1.70 9.33
N PHE A 140 13.10 0.83 9.60
CA PHE A 140 11.83 1.20 10.23
C PHE A 140 11.42 0.23 11.33
N ASP A 141 10.80 0.81 12.35
CA ASP A 141 10.17 0.10 13.46
C ASP A 141 8.64 0.03 13.24
N TYR A 142 8.07 0.96 12.47
CA TYR A 142 6.64 1.09 12.20
C TYR A 142 6.36 1.31 10.70
N LEU A 143 5.39 0.58 10.15
CA LEU A 143 4.86 0.76 8.80
C LEU A 143 3.36 1.00 8.85
N TYR A 144 2.92 2.09 8.24
CA TYR A 144 1.51 2.41 8.04
C TYR A 144 1.15 2.39 6.55
N ILE A 145 0.00 1.79 6.23
CA ILE A 145 -0.66 1.97 4.92
C ILE A 145 -2.00 2.65 5.16
N ASP A 146 -2.20 3.81 4.55
CA ASP A 146 -3.48 4.52 4.53
C ASP A 146 -4.28 4.16 3.26
N GLU A 147 -5.60 4.21 3.38
CA GLU A 147 -6.57 3.80 2.35
C GLU A 147 -6.30 2.39 1.76
N VAL A 148 -6.17 1.39 2.64
CA VAL A 148 -5.88 0.01 2.21
C VAL A 148 -6.96 -0.59 1.28
N GLN A 149 -8.18 -0.04 1.27
CA GLN A 149 -9.22 -0.44 0.33
C GLN A 149 -8.89 -0.08 -1.12
N ASP A 150 -7.95 0.83 -1.40
CA ASP A 150 -7.58 1.18 -2.77
C ASP A 150 -6.64 0.12 -3.39
N PHE A 151 -6.08 -0.78 -2.58
CA PHE A 151 -5.10 -1.76 -3.04
C PHE A 151 -5.77 -2.93 -3.75
N GLY A 152 -5.61 -2.98 -5.07
CA GLY A 152 -6.16 -4.01 -5.94
C GLY A 152 -5.09 -4.95 -6.53
N GLY A 153 -5.53 -5.92 -7.34
CA GLY A 153 -4.64 -6.69 -8.20
C GLY A 153 -3.44 -7.36 -7.50
N ASN A 154 -2.25 -7.24 -8.10
CA ASN A 154 -1.02 -7.80 -7.51
C ASN A 154 -0.48 -6.97 -6.34
N ASP A 155 -0.89 -5.70 -6.22
CA ASP A 155 -0.46 -4.82 -5.16
C ASP A 155 -1.03 -5.28 -3.81
N PHE A 156 -2.30 -5.68 -3.80
CA PHE A 156 -2.94 -6.31 -2.65
C PHE A 156 -2.20 -7.58 -2.21
N ASN A 157 -1.79 -8.42 -3.18
CA ASN A 157 -1.00 -9.62 -2.87
C ASN A 157 0.33 -9.28 -2.22
N PHE A 158 1.01 -8.24 -2.72
CA PHE A 158 2.30 -7.81 -2.17
C PHE A 158 2.16 -7.24 -0.76
N ILE A 159 1.24 -6.32 -0.50
CA ILE A 159 1.10 -5.73 0.85
C ILE A 159 0.65 -6.75 1.90
N LYS A 160 -0.09 -7.80 1.52
CA LYS A 160 -0.45 -8.88 2.44
C LYS A 160 0.76 -9.64 2.95
N THR A 161 1.85 -9.68 2.19
CA THR A 161 3.09 -10.35 2.64
C THR A 161 3.75 -9.61 3.81
N PHE A 162 3.41 -8.34 4.05
CA PHE A 162 3.99 -7.53 5.13
C PHE A 162 3.58 -8.00 6.53
N SER A 163 2.60 -8.90 6.66
CA SER A 163 2.33 -9.61 7.91
C SER A 163 3.56 -10.36 8.46
N ARG A 164 4.49 -10.73 7.58
CA ARG A 164 5.71 -11.47 7.92
C ARG A 164 6.87 -10.59 8.40
N LEU A 165 6.76 -9.26 8.25
CA LEU A 165 7.83 -8.34 8.66
C LEU A 165 8.04 -8.37 10.18
N ASN A 166 9.29 -8.21 10.61
CA ASN A 166 9.67 -8.02 12.00
C ASN A 166 9.67 -6.54 12.43
N LEU A 167 8.57 -5.84 12.12
CA LEU A 167 8.28 -4.46 12.56
C LEU A 167 6.77 -4.30 12.82
N LYS A 168 6.32 -3.22 13.47
CA LYS A 168 4.87 -3.00 13.68
C LYS A 168 4.21 -2.57 12.37
N VAL A 169 3.19 -3.29 11.92
CA VAL A 169 2.46 -2.96 10.68
C VAL A 169 1.02 -2.63 10.99
N THR A 170 0.54 -1.51 10.47
CA THR A 170 -0.86 -1.09 10.62
C THR A 170 -1.40 -0.58 9.29
N PHE A 171 -2.41 -1.26 8.77
CA PHE A 171 -3.18 -0.78 7.62
C PHE A 171 -4.46 -0.13 8.12
N VAL A 172 -4.87 0.96 7.50
CA VAL A 172 -6.12 1.66 7.81
C VAL A 172 -6.88 1.87 6.52
N GLY A 173 -8.20 1.65 6.56
CA GLY A 173 -9.04 1.87 5.39
C GLY A 173 -10.53 1.80 5.70
N ASP A 174 -11.34 1.98 4.67
CA ASP A 174 -12.79 1.88 4.72
C ASP A 174 -13.25 1.07 3.50
N PHE A 175 -13.75 -0.14 3.75
CA PHE A 175 -14.16 -1.06 2.69
C PHE A 175 -15.24 -0.48 1.78
N TYR A 176 -16.17 0.30 2.34
CA TYR A 176 -17.30 0.86 1.60
C TYR A 176 -16.94 2.14 0.83
N GLN A 177 -15.73 2.68 1.04
CA GLN A 177 -15.18 3.82 0.30
C GLN A 177 -14.23 3.42 -0.83
N HIS A 178 -14.24 2.15 -1.24
CA HIS A 178 -13.47 1.72 -2.40
C HIS A 178 -13.94 2.45 -3.67
N THR A 179 -13.04 3.25 -4.25
CA THR A 179 -13.32 4.07 -5.45
C THR A 179 -12.25 3.92 -6.53
N PHE A 180 -11.02 3.55 -6.14
CA PHE A 180 -9.90 3.39 -7.03
C PHE A 180 -9.18 2.06 -6.80
N ASP A 181 -8.58 1.53 -7.86
CA ASP A 181 -7.64 0.42 -7.77
C ASP A 181 -6.21 0.91 -8.03
N THR A 182 -5.27 0.55 -7.16
CA THR A 182 -3.83 0.75 -7.42
C THR A 182 -3.40 -0.01 -8.68
N SER A 183 -3.94 -1.22 -8.90
CA SER A 183 -3.68 -2.00 -10.10
C SER A 183 -4.78 -2.98 -10.48
N VAL A 184 -4.89 -3.21 -11.78
CA VAL A 184 -5.69 -4.27 -12.40
C VAL A 184 -4.76 -5.10 -13.31
N ASP A 185 -4.73 -6.42 -13.12
CA ASP A 185 -3.94 -7.37 -13.93
C ASP A 185 -4.74 -8.67 -14.14
N GLY A 186 -5.62 -8.64 -15.14
CA GLY A 186 -6.52 -9.74 -15.47
C GLY A 186 -7.52 -10.04 -14.35
N ASN A 187 -7.71 -11.33 -14.03
CA ASN A 187 -8.65 -11.77 -12.99
C ASN A 187 -8.07 -11.72 -11.56
N THR A 188 -6.83 -11.28 -11.39
CA THR A 188 -6.17 -11.23 -10.08
C THR A 188 -6.95 -10.32 -9.14
N ASN A 189 -7.52 -10.87 -8.06
CA ASN A 189 -8.29 -10.13 -7.07
C ASN A 189 -9.47 -9.31 -7.64
N LYS A 190 -10.01 -9.69 -8.82
CA LYS A 190 -11.13 -8.97 -9.46
C LYS A 190 -12.38 -8.83 -8.58
N ASN A 191 -12.64 -9.83 -7.74
CA ASN A 191 -13.81 -9.89 -6.85
C ASN A 191 -13.48 -9.51 -5.41
N LEU A 192 -12.33 -8.87 -5.16
CA LEU A 192 -11.82 -8.61 -3.80
C LEU A 192 -12.78 -7.77 -2.95
N PHE A 193 -13.46 -6.82 -3.57
CA PHE A 193 -14.33 -5.85 -2.90
C PHE A 193 -15.83 -6.19 -2.99
N LEU A 194 -16.20 -7.40 -3.44
CA LEU A 194 -17.61 -7.82 -3.54
C LEU A 194 -18.18 -8.37 -2.22
N ASP A 195 -17.32 -8.77 -1.29
CA ASP A 195 -17.74 -9.45 -0.06
C ASP A 195 -16.83 -9.05 1.09
N TYR A 196 -17.40 -8.30 2.02
CA TYR A 196 -16.71 -7.76 3.19
C TYR A 196 -16.07 -8.86 4.05
N ASN A 197 -16.80 -9.96 4.29
CA ASN A 197 -16.31 -11.06 5.11
C ASN A 197 -15.17 -11.80 4.41
N LYS A 198 -15.25 -11.99 3.08
CA LYS A 198 -14.13 -12.55 2.31
C LYS A 198 -12.92 -11.62 2.31
N TYR A 199 -13.12 -10.31 2.20
CA TYR A 199 -12.05 -9.31 2.30
C TYR A 199 -11.29 -9.42 3.63
N ILE A 200 -12.03 -9.39 4.75
CA ILE A 200 -11.49 -9.62 6.11
C ILE A 200 -10.75 -10.95 6.18
N SER A 201 -11.38 -12.03 5.71
CA SER A 201 -10.80 -13.38 5.76
C SER A 201 -9.46 -13.46 5.03
N THR A 202 -9.25 -12.62 4.02
CA THR A 202 -8.03 -12.63 3.23
C THR A 202 -6.85 -12.03 4.02
N PHE A 203 -7.11 -11.01 4.84
CA PHE A 203 -6.11 -10.47 5.77
C PHE A 203 -5.82 -11.40 6.94
N THR A 204 -6.87 -11.97 7.56
CA THR A 204 -6.68 -12.89 8.70
C THR A 204 -5.89 -14.14 8.30
N LYS A 205 -6.21 -14.75 7.14
CA LYS A 205 -5.43 -15.87 6.58
C LYS A 205 -3.98 -15.51 6.26
N SER A 206 -3.70 -14.23 6.04
CA SER A 206 -2.33 -13.76 5.80
C SER A 206 -1.58 -13.46 7.10
N GLY A 207 -2.22 -13.55 8.26
CA GLY A 207 -1.59 -13.33 9.58
C GLY A 207 -1.83 -11.94 10.19
N PHE A 208 -2.77 -11.16 9.66
CA PHE A 208 -3.18 -9.90 10.28
C PHE A 208 -4.30 -10.10 11.29
N ILE A 209 -4.30 -9.29 12.35
CA ILE A 209 -5.45 -9.08 13.23
C ILE A 209 -6.31 -7.98 12.58
N VAL A 210 -7.56 -8.28 12.29
CA VAL A 210 -8.48 -7.29 11.71
C VAL A 210 -9.35 -6.70 12.82
N ASP A 211 -9.30 -5.38 12.93
CA ASP A 211 -10.08 -4.57 13.86
C ASP A 211 -11.18 -3.85 13.08
N THR A 212 -12.44 -4.16 13.40
CA THR A 212 -13.62 -3.57 12.77
C THR A 212 -14.40 -2.66 13.72
N THR A 213 -13.90 -2.45 14.95
CA THR A 213 -14.66 -1.78 16.03
C THR A 213 -14.05 -0.45 16.45
N SER A 214 -12.71 -0.32 16.42
CA SER A 214 -12.00 0.85 16.96
C SER A 214 -12.30 2.17 16.24
N LEU A 215 -12.69 2.13 14.96
CA LEU A 215 -13.02 3.31 14.15
C LEU A 215 -14.44 3.24 13.56
N SER A 216 -15.40 2.81 14.37
CA SER A 216 -16.81 2.61 13.98
C SER A 216 -17.69 3.88 14.08
N LYS A 217 -17.18 4.98 14.63
CA LYS A 217 -17.92 6.24 14.79
C LYS A 217 -17.43 7.31 13.83
N SER A 218 -18.33 8.06 13.19
CA SER A 218 -18.00 9.23 12.38
C SER A 218 -17.90 10.49 13.25
N PHE A 219 -16.84 11.29 13.06
CA PHE A 219 -16.71 12.62 13.66
C PHE A 219 -17.08 13.75 12.69
N ARG A 220 -17.46 13.40 11.45
CA ARG A 220 -17.72 14.36 10.37
C ARG A 220 -19.20 14.58 10.12
N CYS A 221 -20.00 13.51 10.22
CA CYS A 221 -21.41 13.52 9.85
C CYS A 221 -22.31 13.56 11.08
N THR A 222 -23.48 14.19 10.95
CA THR A 222 -24.53 14.14 11.96
C THR A 222 -25.19 12.76 12.00
N ASN A 223 -25.85 12.41 13.11
CA ASN A 223 -26.50 11.10 13.29
C ASN A 223 -27.47 10.77 12.14
N ASN A 224 -28.30 11.72 11.70
CA ASN A 224 -29.26 11.49 10.62
C ASN A 224 -28.58 11.12 9.30
N VAL A 225 -27.42 11.73 8.99
CA VAL A 225 -26.65 11.41 7.78
C VAL A 225 -26.00 10.02 7.91
N CYS A 226 -25.45 9.70 9.08
CA CYS A 226 -24.88 8.38 9.35
C CYS A 226 -25.93 7.26 9.23
N GLU A 227 -27.12 7.48 9.78
CA GLU A 227 -28.24 6.53 9.72
C GLU A 227 -28.74 6.33 8.29
N PHE A 228 -28.90 7.41 7.54
CA PHE A 228 -29.26 7.34 6.12
C PHE A 228 -28.25 6.49 5.32
N VAL A 229 -26.95 6.74 5.49
CA VAL A 229 -25.90 5.96 4.79
C VAL A 229 -25.95 4.49 5.21
N THR A 230 -26.06 4.21 6.52
CA THR A 230 -26.09 2.83 7.05
C THR A 230 -27.25 2.02 6.48
N ASN A 231 -28.42 2.64 6.31
CA ASN A 231 -29.60 1.96 5.77
C ASN A 231 -29.57 1.74 4.25
N ASN A 232 -28.59 2.30 3.53
CA ASN A 232 -28.48 2.25 2.07
C ASN A 232 -27.16 1.62 1.57
N LEU A 233 -26.38 0.99 2.47
CA LEU A 233 -25.17 0.22 2.18
C LEU A 233 -25.49 -1.29 2.12
#